data_AF-A0A645FM11-F1
#
_entry.id   AF-A0A645FM11-F1
#
_cell.length_a   1.000
_cell.length_b   1.000
_cell.length_c   1.000
_cell.angle_alpha   90.00
_cell.angle_beta   90.00
_cell.angle_gamma   90.00
#
_symmetry.space_group_name_H-M   'P 1'
#
loop_
_entity.id
_entity.type
_entity.pdbx_description
1 polymer ?
#
loop_
_entity_poly.entity_id
_entity_poly.type
_entity_poly.pdbx_seq_one_letter_code
_entity_poly.pdbx_strand_id
1 'polypeptide(L)' 'MRRAFPICTVYQAYIPTYPSGHWLFGFASKDVDPPGDAVPGRMEGIDTRYFNEEVRKASFALPNYVRELLG' A
#
# COMPACT_ATOMS: atom_id res chain seq x y z
N MET A 1 2.47 16.06 -2.40
CA MET A 1 1.79 15.07 -1.54
C MET A 1 1.98 15.37 -0.06
N ARG A 2 3.19 15.24 0.52
CA ARG A 2 3.48 15.56 1.94
C ARG A 2 3.08 16.97 2.42
N ARG A 3 3.06 17.96 1.51
CA ARG A 3 2.60 19.33 1.83
C ARG A 3 1.08 19.47 2.00
N ALA A 4 0.31 18.54 1.46
CA ALA A 4 -1.16 18.61 1.44
C ALA A 4 -1.83 17.54 2.33
N PHE A 5 -1.10 16.47 2.65
CA PHE A 5 -1.60 15.35 3.43
C PHE A 5 -0.62 15.03 4.58
N PRO A 6 -1.10 14.99 5.84
CA PRO A 6 -0.26 14.66 7.00
C PRO A 6 0.24 13.22 6.96
N ILE A 7 -0.54 12.29 6.38
CA ILE A 7 -0.15 10.88 6.23
C ILE A 7 0.22 10.66 4.76
N CYS A 8 1.48 10.30 4.51
CA CYS A 8 2.00 9.98 3.18
C CYS A 8 2.94 8.79 3.28
N THR A 9 2.62 7.71 2.58
CA THR A 9 3.43 6.50 2.50
C THR A 9 3.34 5.91 1.09
N VAL A 10 3.98 4.76 0.88
CA VAL A 10 3.85 3.97 -0.34
C VAL A 10 3.49 2.53 0.00
N TYR A 11 2.82 1.85 -0.92
CA TYR A 11 2.62 0.41 -0.88
C TYR A 11 3.06 -0.22 -2.19
N GLN A 12 3.36 -1.51 -2.17
CA GLN A 12 3.89 -2.25 -3.29
C GLN A 12 2.96 -3.36 -3.76
N ALA A 13 3.00 -3.66 -5.06
CA ALA A 13 2.33 -4.82 -5.64
C ALA A 13 3.23 -5.50 -6.68
N TYR A 14 2.96 -6.78 -6.90
CA TYR A 14 3.60 -7.56 -7.96
C TYR A 14 2.72 -7.56 -9.22
N ILE A 15 3.21 -6.97 -10.31
CA ILE A 15 2.53 -6.84 -11.59
C ILE A 15 3.47 -7.35 -12.69
N PRO A 16 3.40 -8.64 -13.09
CA PRO A 16 4.43 -9.30 -13.90
C PRO A 16 4.76 -8.63 -15.23
N THR A 17 3.78 -7.93 -15.83
CA THR A 17 3.92 -7.28 -17.13
C THR A 17 4.47 -5.86 -17.04
N TYR A 18 4.64 -5.30 -15.84
CA TYR A 18 5.26 -3.99 -15.65
C TYR A 18 6.78 -4.12 -15.52
N PRO A 19 7.56 -3.10 -15.91
CA PRO A 19 9.02 -3.13 -15.76
C PRO A 19 9.43 -3.56 -14.34
N SER A 20 10.32 -4.56 -14.25
CA SER A 20 10.78 -5.23 -13.01
C SER A 20 9.75 -6.08 -12.24
N GLY A 21 8.47 -6.00 -12.59
CA GLY A 21 7.39 -6.71 -11.89
C GLY A 21 7.03 -6.16 -10.50
N HIS A 22 7.88 -5.33 -9.90
CA HIS A 22 7.68 -4.72 -8.58
C HIS A 22 7.30 -3.25 -8.74
N TRP A 23 6.07 -2.91 -8.37
CA TRP A 23 5.54 -1.56 -8.57
C TRP A 23 5.12 -0.92 -7.26
N LEU A 24 5.41 0.38 -7.10
CA LEU A 24 5.04 1.16 -5.92
C LEU A 24 3.96 2.19 -6.25
N PHE A 25 3.07 2.38 -5.29
CA PHE A 25 1.95 3.32 -5.37
C PHE A 25 2.01 4.28 -4.19
N GLY A 26 1.82 5.57 -4.44
CA GLY A 26 1.71 6.57 -3.39
C GLY A 26 0.35 6.52 -2.68
N PHE A 27 0.37 6.45 -1.36
CA PHE A 27 -0.82 6.57 -0.51
C PHE A 27 -0.77 7.86 0.32
N ALA A 28 -1.84 8.66 0.26
CA ALA A 28 -1.98 9.90 1.01
C ALA A 28 -3.34 9.95 1.70
N SER A 29 -3.34 10.37 2.95
CA SER A 29 -4.57 10.58 3.72
C SER A 29 -4.45 11.75 4.70
N LYS A 30 -5.61 12.24 5.14
CA LYS A 30 -5.71 13.21 6.24
C LYS A 30 -5.93 12.53 7.59
N ASP A 31 -6.45 11.31 7.59
CA ASP A 31 -7.04 10.65 8.78
C ASP A 31 -6.90 9.12 8.80
N VAL A 32 -6.37 8.49 7.74
CA VAL A 32 -6.23 7.02 7.64
C VAL A 32 -4.77 6.63 7.54
N ASP A 33 -4.32 5.74 8.43
CA ASP A 33 -2.99 5.15 8.46
C ASP A 33 -3.04 3.64 8.13
N PRO A 34 -2.89 3.25 6.86
CA PRO A 34 -3.23 1.91 6.39
C PRO A 34 -2.38 0.74 6.90
N PRO A 35 -1.11 0.83 7.35
CA PRO A 35 -0.54 -0.31 8.08
C PRO A 35 -1.24 -0.54 9.44
N GLY A 36 -1.76 0.50 10.08
CA GLY A 36 -2.36 0.43 11.42
C GLY A 36 -3.88 0.23 11.44
N ASP A 37 -4.58 0.86 10.51
CA ASP A 37 -6.05 0.86 10.48
C ASP A 37 -6.60 -0.43 9.87
N ALA A 38 -7.47 -1.09 10.62
CA ALA A 38 -8.24 -2.22 10.13
C ALA A 38 -9.42 -1.73 9.28
N VAL A 39 -9.75 -2.48 8.22
CA VAL A 39 -10.89 -2.21 7.34
C VAL A 39 -11.90 -3.38 7.33
N PRO A 40 -12.41 -3.80 8.51
CA PRO A 40 -13.31 -4.94 8.59
C PRO A 40 -14.58 -4.67 7.78
N GLY A 41 -15.12 -5.70 7.13
CA GLY A 41 -16.35 -5.63 6.35
C GLY A 41 -16.25 -4.91 5.00
N ARG A 42 -15.16 -4.18 4.70
CA ARG A 42 -15.04 -3.43 3.44
C ARG A 42 -14.94 -4.30 2.19
N MET A 43 -14.50 -5.54 2.35
CA MET A 43 -14.33 -6.50 1.25
C MET A 43 -15.39 -7.61 1.24
N GLU A 44 -16.36 -7.56 2.15
CA GLU A 44 -17.40 -8.60 2.20
C GLU A 44 -18.21 -8.61 0.90
N GLY A 45 -18.35 -9.80 0.32
CA GLY A 45 -19.07 -10.01 -0.94
C GLY A 45 -18.31 -9.59 -2.21
N ILE A 46 -17.05 -9.17 -2.11
CA ILE A 46 -16.21 -8.85 -3.27
C ILE A 46 -15.28 -10.02 -3.57
N ASP A 47 -15.47 -10.66 -4.73
CA ASP A 47 -14.55 -11.69 -5.20
C ASP A 47 -13.28 -11.06 -5.82
N THR A 48 -12.12 -11.43 -5.31
CA THR A 48 -10.83 -10.85 -5.70
C THR A 48 -9.80 -11.93 -5.94
N ARG A 49 -9.02 -11.79 -7.02
CA ARG A 49 -7.96 -12.75 -7.40
C ARG A 49 -6.57 -12.44 -6.83
N TYR A 50 -6.40 -11.31 -6.14
CA TYR A 50 -5.10 -10.85 -5.64
C TYR A 50 -5.20 -10.18 -4.27
N PHE A 51 -6.12 -9.22 -4.16
CA PHE A 51 -6.30 -8.48 -2.91
C PHE A 51 -6.90 -9.37 -1.82
N ASN A 52 -6.43 -9.22 -0.59
CA ASN A 52 -7.06 -9.70 0.63
C ASN A 52 -6.49 -8.88 1.81
N GLU A 53 -7.02 -9.06 3.02
CA GLU A 53 -6.61 -8.26 4.18
C GLU A 53 -5.13 -8.44 4.57
N GLU A 54 -4.57 -9.63 4.34
CA GLU A 54 -3.15 -9.91 4.60
C GLU A 54 -2.26 -9.21 3.57
N VAL A 55 -2.61 -9.31 2.29
CA VAL A 55 -1.93 -8.60 1.18
C VAL A 55 -2.00 -7.09 1.38
N ARG A 56 -3.15 -6.57 1.82
CA ARG A 56 -3.30 -5.14 2.15
C ARG A 56 -2.26 -4.70 3.16
N LYS A 57 -2.13 -5.39 4.30
CA LYS A 57 -1.13 -5.08 5.34
C LYS A 57 0.28 -5.25 4.82
N ALA A 58 0.59 -6.38 4.18
CA ALA A 58 1.92 -6.71 3.69
C ALA A 58 2.39 -5.77 2.57
N SER A 59 1.49 -5.18 1.80
CA SER A 59 1.83 -4.22 0.74
C SER A 59 2.55 -2.97 1.27
N PHE A 60 2.38 -2.61 2.55
CA PHE A 60 3.09 -1.49 3.19
C PHE A 60 4.43 -1.91 3.81
N ALA A 61 4.82 -3.19 3.78
CA ALA A 61 6.09 -3.68 4.31
C ALA A 61 7.22 -3.52 3.28
N LEU A 62 7.93 -2.40 3.33
CA LEU A 62 8.87 -1.99 2.28
C LEU A 62 10.27 -2.61 2.45
N PRO A 63 10.93 -3.06 1.36
CA PRO A 63 12.35 -3.41 1.36
C PRO A 63 13.25 -2.25 1.79
N ASN A 64 14.43 -2.56 2.34
CA ASN A 64 15.35 -1.54 2.86
C ASN A 64 15.71 -0.45 1.82
N TYR A 65 16.03 -0.83 0.58
CA TYR A 65 16.38 0.14 -0.46
C TYR A 65 15.24 1.13 -0.75
N VAL A 66 13.98 0.68 -0.66
CA VAL A 66 12.82 1.57 -0.84
C VAL A 66 12.74 2.54 0.33
N ARG A 67 12.93 2.04 1.57
CA ARG A 67 12.91 2.88 2.77
C ARG A 67 13.98 3.97 2.70
N GLU A 68 15.19 3.62 2.25
CA GLU A 68 16.29 4.56 2.06
C GLU A 68 15.96 5.65 1.01
N LEU A 69 15.28 5.29 -0.08
CA LEU A 69 14.87 6.24 -1.14
C LEU A 69 13.77 7.21 -0.69
N LEU A 70 12.96 6.86 0.31
CA LEU A 70 11.85 7.69 0.77
C LEU A 70 12.26 8.82 1.72
N GLY A 71 13.48 8.75 2.26
CA GLY A 71 14.02 9.69 3.26
C GLY A 71 13.41 9.47 4.63
#